data_AF-A0AA38FJD4-F1
#
_entry.id   AF-A0AA38FJD4-F1
#
_cell.length_a   1.000
_cell.length_b   1.000
_cell.length_c   1.000
_cell.angle_alpha   90.00
_cell.angle_beta   90.00
_cell.angle_gamma   90.00
#
_symmetry.space_group_name_H-M   'P 1'
#
loop_
_entity.id
_entity.type
_entity.pdbx_description
1 polymer ?
#
loop_
_entity_poly.entity_id
_entity_poly.type
_entity_poly.pdbx_seq_one_letter_code
_entity_poly.pdbx_strand_id
1 'polypeptide(L)'
;YDYSGYGASSGKATEFNTYADIEAVYHCLKRDYGIRQEDLILYGQSVGSGPTLHLASRLPRLRAVVLHSAILSGIRVLYPVKRTFWFDIFKNIDKIQHVKCSVLVMH
;
A
#
# COMPACT_ATOMS: atom_id res chain seq x y z
N TYR A 1 2.44 12.78 -0.39
CA TYR A 1 3.83 12.49 -0.02
C TYR A 1 4.48 11.80 -1.20
N ASP A 2 5.76 12.01 -1.43
CA ASP A 2 6.49 11.33 -2.50
C ASP A 2 7.21 10.12 -1.92
N TYR A 3 7.23 9.02 -2.66
CA TYR A 3 8.00 7.84 -2.29
C TYR A 3 9.50 8.15 -2.34
N SER A 4 10.28 7.47 -1.50
CA SER A 4 11.73 7.48 -1.55
C SER A 4 12.25 7.26 -2.98
N GLY A 5 13.10 8.17 -3.46
CA GLY A 5 13.63 8.16 -4.82
C GLY A 5 12.71 8.71 -5.92
N TYR A 6 11.59 9.33 -5.56
CA TYR A 6 10.67 10.01 -6.47
C TYR A 6 10.42 11.47 -6.04
N GLY A 7 10.06 12.31 -7.01
CA GLY A 7 9.66 13.70 -6.74
C GLY A 7 10.72 14.45 -5.95
N ALA A 8 10.31 15.03 -4.82
CA ALA A 8 11.21 15.74 -3.91
C ALA A 8 11.88 14.84 -2.85
N SER A 9 11.49 13.57 -2.76
CA SER A 9 12.00 12.63 -1.76
C SER A 9 13.35 12.02 -2.18
N SER A 10 14.33 12.08 -1.29
CA SER A 10 15.63 11.42 -1.46
C SER A 10 15.54 9.90 -1.23
N GLY A 11 16.67 9.20 -1.34
CA GLY A 11 16.75 7.75 -1.08
C GLY A 11 16.60 6.90 -2.34
N LYS A 12 16.21 5.63 -2.16
CA LYS A 12 16.12 4.65 -3.25
C LYS A 12 14.69 4.14 -3.41
N ALA A 13 14.26 3.98 -4.66
CA ALA A 13 12.98 3.40 -5.04
C ALA A 13 12.96 1.87 -4.82
N THR A 14 12.79 1.45 -3.57
CA THR A 14 12.67 0.03 -3.19
C THR A 14 11.32 -0.24 -2.55
N GLU A 15 10.83 -1.47 -2.68
CA GLU A 15 9.59 -1.92 -2.03
C GLU A 15 9.61 -1.61 -0.52
N PHE A 16 10.70 -1.94 0.17
CA PHE A 16 10.85 -1.69 1.60
C PHE A 16 10.76 -0.20 1.95
N ASN A 17 11.40 0.67 1.16
CA ASN A 17 11.34 2.10 1.40
C ASN A 17 9.93 2.64 1.19
N THR A 18 9.20 2.19 0.15
CA THR A 18 7.80 2.62 -0.04
C THR A 18 6.89 2.25 1.13
N TYR A 19 7.18 1.14 1.84
CA TYR A 19 6.49 0.76 3.06
C TYR A 19 6.85 1.66 4.24
N ALA A 20 8.13 1.97 4.41
CA ALA A 20 8.57 2.93 5.41
C ALA A 20 7.95 4.33 5.17
N ASP A 21 7.85 4.76 3.91
CA ASP A 21 7.28 6.06 3.55
C ASP A 21 5.80 6.18 3.97
N ILE A 22 4.95 5.18 3.65
CA ILE A 22 3.54 5.21 4.02
C ILE A 22 3.33 5.08 5.54
N GLU A 23 4.19 4.30 6.21
CA GLU A 23 4.17 4.19 7.68
C GLU A 23 4.55 5.52 8.34
N ALA A 24 5.58 6.20 7.84
CA ALA A 24 5.99 7.52 8.31
C ALA A 24 4.86 8.56 8.18
N VAL A 25 4.15 8.55 7.06
CA VAL A 25 2.98 9.42 6.82
C VAL A 25 1.87 9.10 7.81
N TYR A 26 1.53 7.82 8.00
CA TYR A 26 0.52 7.41 8.97
C TYR A 26 0.91 7.82 10.41
N HIS A 27 2.18 7.66 10.78
CA HIS A 27 2.69 8.09 12.08
C HIS A 27 2.59 9.61 12.27
N CYS A 28 2.92 10.39 11.23
CA CYS A 28 2.73 11.84 11.25
C CYS A 28 1.25 12.22 11.42
N LEU A 29 0.34 11.64 10.63
CA LEU A 29 -1.11 11.87 10.74
C LEU A 29 -1.64 11.53 12.15
N LYS A 30 -1.15 10.46 12.75
CA LYS A 30 -1.56 10.05 14.09
C LYS A 30 -0.99 10.97 15.18
N ARG A 31 0.32 11.26 15.13
CA ARG A 31 1.03 12.00 16.18
C ARG A 31 0.75 13.50 16.13
N ASP A 32 0.81 14.07 14.94
CA ASP A 32 0.81 15.52 14.75
C ASP A 32 -0.60 16.05 14.47
N TYR A 33 -1.49 15.22 13.92
CA TYR A 33 -2.86 15.60 13.57
C TYR A 33 -3.95 14.84 14.36
N GLY A 34 -3.58 13.88 15.21
CA GLY A 34 -4.52 13.15 16.06
C GLY A 34 -5.54 12.29 15.31
N ILE A 35 -5.28 11.95 14.04
CA ILE A 35 -6.22 11.18 13.21
C ILE A 35 -6.35 9.75 13.74
N ARG A 36 -7.60 9.31 13.91
CA ARG A 36 -7.92 7.93 14.31
C ARG A 36 -8.02 7.03 13.07
N GLN A 37 -7.80 5.73 13.24
CA GLN A 37 -7.88 4.77 12.12
C GLN A 37 -9.27 4.76 11.47
N GLU A 38 -10.32 4.89 12.30
CA GLU A 38 -11.71 4.96 11.88
C GLU A 38 -12.06 6.20 11.05
N ASP A 39 -11.16 7.18 10.95
CA ASP A 39 -11.32 8.40 10.16
C ASP A 39 -10.41 8.40 8.92
N LEU A 40 -9.62 7.35 8.71
CA LEU A 40 -8.62 7.25 7.64
C LEU A 40 -9.10 6.36 6.49
N ILE A 41 -9.05 6.88 5.27
CA ILE A 41 -9.24 6.12 4.03
C ILE A 41 -7.89 6.07 3.31
N LEU A 42 -7.44 4.86 2.97
CA LEU A 42 -6.23 4.69 2.16
C LEU A 42 -6.60 4.58 0.68
N TYR A 43 -5.87 5.30 -0.17
CA TYR A 43 -6.02 5.25 -1.62
C TYR A 43 -4.70 4.80 -2.25
N GLY A 44 -4.77 3.79 -3.12
CA GLY A 44 -3.62 3.29 -3.86
C GLY A 44 -3.94 3.08 -5.32
N GLN A 45 -3.17 3.73 -6.21
CA GLN A 45 -3.28 3.57 -7.65
C GLN A 45 -2.09 2.81 -8.22
N SER A 46 -2.34 1.85 -9.13
CA SER A 46 -1.27 1.11 -9.82
C SER A 46 -0.25 0.55 -8.83
N VAL A 47 1.03 0.94 -8.93
CA VAL A 47 2.10 0.54 -7.99
C VAL A 47 1.84 0.98 -6.54
N GLY A 48 1.14 2.10 -6.36
CA GLY A 48 0.78 2.64 -5.04
C GLY A 48 -0.18 1.76 -4.24
N SER A 49 -0.82 0.76 -4.88
CA SER A 49 -1.58 -0.27 -4.17
C SER A 49 -0.70 -1.13 -3.26
N GLY A 50 0.58 -1.29 -3.59
CA GLY A 50 1.58 -2.02 -2.81
C GLY A 50 1.73 -1.52 -1.37
N PRO A 51 2.20 -0.27 -1.16
CA PRO A 51 2.29 0.32 0.18
C PRO A 51 0.91 0.50 0.82
N THR A 52 -0.14 0.79 0.04
CA THR A 52 -1.51 0.91 0.55
C THR A 52 -1.98 -0.36 1.25
N LEU A 53 -1.86 -1.52 0.60
CA LEU A 53 -2.27 -2.81 1.18
C LEU A 53 -1.32 -3.29 2.28
N HIS A 54 -0.03 -2.91 2.19
CA HIS A 54 0.91 -3.10 3.29
C HIS A 54 0.43 -2.41 4.57
N LEU A 55 0.05 -1.13 4.51
CA LEU A 55 -0.44 -0.43 5.69
C LEU A 55 -1.83 -0.97 6.11
N ALA A 56 -2.75 -1.13 5.16
CA ALA A 56 -4.12 -1.56 5.44
C ALA A 56 -4.21 -2.92 6.15
N SER A 57 -3.32 -3.86 5.82
CA SER A 57 -3.26 -5.19 6.47
C SER A 57 -2.83 -5.16 7.94
N ARG A 58 -2.30 -4.03 8.42
CA ARG A 58 -1.84 -3.84 9.81
C ARG A 58 -2.75 -2.94 10.64
N LEU A 59 -3.77 -2.32 10.03
CA LEU A 59 -4.67 -1.37 10.69
C LEU A 59 -6.06 -2.01 10.88
N PRO A 60 -6.37 -2.57 12.07
CA PRO A 60 -7.60 -3.32 12.28
C PRO A 60 -8.88 -2.47 12.26
N ARG A 61 -8.77 -1.15 12.48
CA ARG A 61 -9.92 -0.23 12.56
C ARG A 61 -9.94 0.79 11.41
N LEU A 62 -9.24 0.51 10.31
CA LEU A 62 -9.21 1.40 9.15
C LEU A 62 -10.63 1.58 8.59
N ARG A 63 -11.00 2.80 8.15
CA ARG A 63 -12.35 3.06 7.61
C ARG A 63 -12.58 2.31 6.30
N ALA A 64 -11.70 2.51 5.33
CA ALA A 64 -11.82 1.90 4.01
C ALA A 64 -10.50 1.94 3.24
N VAL A 65 -10.42 1.12 2.19
CA VAL A 65 -9.36 1.17 1.18
C VAL A 65 -9.98 1.36 -0.20
N VAL A 66 -9.38 2.22 -1.01
CA VAL A 66 -9.70 2.41 -2.42
C VAL A 66 -8.50 1.98 -3.26
N LEU A 67 -8.70 1.00 -4.13
CA LEU A 67 -7.71 0.46 -5.06
C LEU A 67 -8.10 0.83 -6.49
N HIS A 68 -7.24 1.59 -7.16
CA HIS A 68 -7.46 2.05 -8.53
C HIS A 68 -6.42 1.43 -9.47
N SER A 69 -6.88 0.60 -10.42
CA SER A 69 -6.05 -0.16 -11.37
C SER A 69 -4.87 -0.84 -10.67
N ALA A 70 -5.15 -1.44 -9.50
CA ALA A 70 -4.14 -2.00 -8.61
C ALA A 70 -3.45 -3.23 -9.21
N ILE A 71 -2.16 -3.37 -8.92
CA ILE A 71 -1.39 -4.56 -9.32
C ILE A 71 -1.62 -5.73 -8.34
N LEU A 72 -1.64 -6.96 -8.86
CA LEU A 72 -1.69 -8.18 -8.03
C LEU A 72 -0.33 -8.49 -7.37
N SER A 73 0.75 -8.29 -8.14
CA SER A 73 2.15 -8.30 -7.72
C SER A 73 3.03 -7.77 -8.85
N GLY A 74 4.31 -7.47 -8.57
CA GLY A 74 5.24 -6.93 -9.57
C GLY A 74 5.43 -7.86 -10.78
N ILE A 75 5.65 -9.16 -10.55
CA ILE A 75 5.80 -10.13 -11.64
C ILE A 75 4.50 -10.25 -12.45
N ARG A 76 3.33 -10.18 -11.79
CA ARG A 76 2.01 -10.31 -12.44
C ARG A 76 1.65 -9.12 -13.33
N VAL A 77 2.34 -7.99 -13.21
CA VAL A 77 2.23 -6.89 -14.18
C VAL A 77 2.86 -7.28 -15.52
N LEU A 78 3.96 -8.02 -15.48
CA LEU A 78 4.74 -8.35 -16.68
C LEU A 78 4.29 -9.67 -17.32
N TYR A 79 3.89 -10.66 -16.49
CA TYR A 79 3.56 -12.01 -16.95
C TYR A 79 2.34 -12.60 -16.23
N PRO A 80 1.47 -13.34 -16.93
CA PRO A 80 0.28 -13.97 -16.33
C PRO A 80 0.63 -15.23 -15.52
N VAL A 81 1.35 -15.06 -14.41
CA VAL A 81 1.74 -16.17 -13.52
C VAL A 81 0.66 -16.47 -12.47
N LYS A 82 0.41 -17.76 -12.23
CA LYS A 82 -0.58 -18.22 -11.24
C LYS A 82 -0.01 -18.34 -9.82
N ARG A 83 1.31 -18.39 -9.65
CA ARG A 83 1.99 -18.57 -8.36
C ARG A 83 2.71 -17.29 -7.92
N THR A 84 2.76 -17.05 -6.61
CA THR A 84 3.56 -15.96 -6.04
C THR A 84 4.96 -16.48 -5.69
N PHE A 85 5.99 -15.75 -6.10
CA PHE A 85 7.39 -16.13 -5.86
C PHE A 85 7.99 -15.38 -4.67
N TRP A 86 9.04 -15.93 -4.06
CA TRP A 86 9.68 -15.31 -2.89
C TRP A 86 10.34 -13.96 -3.23
N PHE A 87 10.87 -13.82 -4.44
CA PHE A 87 11.49 -12.60 -4.98
C PHE A 87 10.49 -11.65 -5.68
N ASP A 88 9.19 -11.95 -5.67
CA ASP A 88 8.17 -11.04 -6.18
C ASP A 88 8.01 -9.83 -5.24
N ILE A 89 7.65 -8.68 -5.79
CA ILE A 89 7.45 -7.44 -5.02
C ILE A 89 5.96 -7.10 -4.98
N PHE A 90 5.55 -6.35 -3.96
CA PHE A 90 4.18 -5.86 -3.81
C PHE A 90 3.13 -6.96 -3.94
N LYS A 91 3.33 -8.07 -3.21
CA LYS A 91 2.47 -9.28 -3.21
C LYS A 91 1.05 -9.01 -2.68
N ASN A 92 0.31 -8.15 -3.35
CA ASN A 92 -0.98 -7.64 -2.95
C ASN A 92 -2.04 -8.73 -2.90
N ILE A 93 -1.95 -9.71 -3.81
CA ILE A 93 -2.79 -10.90 -3.82
C ILE A 93 -2.74 -11.68 -2.50
N ASP A 94 -1.59 -11.66 -1.81
CA ASP A 94 -1.43 -12.31 -0.52
C ASP A 94 -1.87 -11.35 0.61
N LYS A 95 -1.46 -10.07 0.54
CA LYS A 95 -1.73 -9.08 1.59
C LYS A 95 -3.20 -8.72 1.76
N ILE A 96 -3.98 -8.72 0.68
CA ILE A 96 -5.39 -8.31 0.70
C ILE A 96 -6.22 -9.17 1.66
N GLN A 97 -5.83 -10.44 1.86
CA GLN A 97 -6.50 -11.37 2.78
C GLN A 97 -6.45 -10.93 4.25
N HIS A 98 -5.52 -10.03 4.60
CA HIS A 98 -5.35 -9.51 5.95
C HIS A 98 -6.06 -8.17 6.17
N VAL A 99 -6.60 -7.54 5.13
CA VAL A 99 -7.34 -6.28 5.25
C VAL A 99 -8.72 -6.56 5.86
N LYS A 100 -9.06 -5.84 6.94
CA LYS A 100 -10.30 -6.04 7.71
C LYS A 100 -11.43 -5.06 7.40
N CYS A 101 -11.12 -3.99 6.68
CA CYS A 101 -12.08 -2.94 6.32
C CYS A 101 -12.68 -3.17 4.93
N SER A 102 -13.70 -2.39 4.58
CA SER A 102 -14.28 -2.39 3.24
C SER A 102 -13.27 -1.93 2.19
N VAL A 103 -13.22 -2.63 1.07
CA VAL A 103 -12.31 -2.33 -0.05
C VAL A 103 -13.12 -2.06 -1.31
N LEU A 104 -12.92 -0.89 -1.90
CA LEU A 104 -13.41 -0.56 -3.24
C LEU A 104 -12.30 -0.83 -4.25
N VAL A 105 -12.62 -1.58 -5.31
CA VAL A 105 -11.70 -1.86 -6.42
C VAL A 105 -12.28 -1.28 -7.70
N MET A 106 -11.49 -0.48 -8.41
CA MET A 106 -11.84 0.14 -9.70
C MET A 106 -10.72 -0.17 -10.69
N HIS A 107 -11.05 -0.55 -11.91
CA HIS A 107 -10.07 -0.87 -12.96
C HIS A 107 -10.26 0.00 -14.18
#